data_AF-G0NYU7-F1
#
_entry.id   AF-G0NYU7-F1
#
_cell.length_a   1.000
_cell.length_b   1.000
_cell.length_c   1.000
_cell.angle_alpha   90.00
_cell.angle_beta   90.00
_cell.angle_gamma   90.00
#
_symmetry.space_group_name_H-M   'P 1'
#
loop_
_entity.id
_entity.type
_entity.pdbx_description
1 polymer ?
#
loop_
_entity_poly.entity_id
_entity_poly.type
_entity_poly.pdbx_seq_one_letter_code
_entity_poly.pdbx_strand_id
1 'polypeptide(L)'
;MRKVFRNRTLLKCCSGYCVDLLNKLANDIGFTYTLYKVRDEKWGLKTENGWNGLIADLMHNKADMCVTSLKLNSERARDIDFSLPFLDTGISIIVKIRSGVLSPTAFLEPFEYSTWVIILFVCIHVAAISIFVFEWVSPYSFNMQKYPPPEHKFSLFRSYWLVWATLFSASVSTDVPKSTVSRLMALVWAAFGLTFLAVYTANLAAFMITRVQYYDLSGIHDPMLNFPQDQKPPFRFGTVDGGNTHETMKRNWHKMHEYVKHNKFFRMNISSGIEAVKNE
;
A
#
# COMPACT_ATOMS: atom_id res chain seq x y z
N MET A 1 -42.77 32.47 -16.29
CA MET A 1 -41.86 32.63 -17.45
C MET A 1 -41.57 31.27 -18.07
N ARG A 2 -42.20 30.94 -19.21
CA ARG A 2 -41.97 29.69 -19.95
C ARG A 2 -40.56 29.76 -20.58
N LYS A 3 -39.62 28.94 -20.11
CA LYS A 3 -38.33 28.75 -20.79
C LYS A 3 -38.61 27.97 -22.08
N VAL A 4 -38.63 28.69 -23.20
CA VAL A 4 -38.63 28.10 -24.54
C VAL A 4 -37.27 27.41 -24.73
N PHE A 5 -37.25 26.08 -24.62
CA PHE A 5 -36.11 25.28 -25.06
C PHE A 5 -36.01 25.38 -26.57
N ARG A 6 -35.25 26.35 -27.08
CA ARG A 6 -34.82 26.33 -28.48
C ARG A 6 -33.94 25.09 -28.65
N ASN A 7 -34.40 24.17 -29.48
CA ASN A 7 -33.71 22.96 -29.90
C ASN A 7 -32.48 23.36 -30.75
N ARG A 8 -31.44 23.92 -30.13
CA ARG A 8 -30.18 24.29 -30.80
C ARG A 8 -29.20 23.13 -30.65
N THR A 9 -28.92 22.44 -31.75
CA THR A 9 -27.74 21.58 -31.87
C THR A 9 -26.50 22.43 -31.68
N LEU A 10 -25.79 22.23 -30.57
CA LEU A 10 -24.59 22.98 -30.24
C LEU A 10 -23.38 22.25 -30.79
N LEU A 11 -22.79 22.78 -31.86
CA LEU A 11 -21.63 22.18 -32.48
C LEU A 11 -20.42 22.36 -31.55
N LYS A 12 -19.83 21.25 -31.13
CA LYS A 12 -18.62 21.23 -30.29
C LYS A 12 -17.55 20.38 -30.96
N CYS A 13 -16.30 20.78 -30.83
CA CYS A 13 -15.18 19.95 -31.25
C CYS A 13 -15.02 18.79 -30.26
N CYS A 14 -15.01 17.56 -30.76
CA CYS A 14 -14.73 16.35 -29.99
C CYS A 14 -13.39 15.78 -30.46
N SER A 15 -12.50 15.49 -29.52
CA SER A 15 -11.21 14.84 -29.79
C SER A 15 -10.95 13.76 -28.73
N GLY A 16 -10.13 12.77 -29.07
CA GLY A 16 -9.72 11.70 -28.17
C GLY A 16 -9.58 10.36 -28.88
N TYR A 17 -9.13 9.35 -28.12
CA TYR A 17 -8.76 8.03 -28.65
C TYR A 17 -9.82 7.38 -29.56
N CYS A 18 -11.09 7.40 -29.16
CA CYS A 18 -12.18 6.82 -29.97
C CYS A 18 -12.43 7.59 -31.27
N VAL A 19 -12.22 8.91 -31.28
CA VAL A 19 -12.39 9.75 -32.47
C VAL A 19 -11.24 9.52 -33.45
N ASP A 20 -10.01 9.39 -32.94
CA ASP A 20 -8.83 9.08 -33.77
C ASP A 20 -8.95 7.69 -34.39
N LEU A 21 -9.42 6.71 -33.63
CA LEU A 21 -9.72 5.37 -34.13
C LEU A 21 -10.80 5.41 -35.22
N LEU A 22 -11.90 6.14 -35.00
CA LEU A 22 -12.97 6.29 -35.98
C LEU A 22 -12.47 6.97 -37.27
N ASN A 23 -11.64 8.01 -37.15
CA ASN A 23 -10.99 8.66 -38.30
C ASN A 23 -10.13 7.68 -39.10
N LYS A 24 -9.37 6.83 -38.41
CA LYS A 24 -8.53 5.83 -39.07
C LYS A 24 -9.38 4.80 -39.82
N LEU A 25 -10.43 4.29 -39.18
CA LEU A 25 -11.39 3.37 -39.80
C LEU A 25 -12.10 3.99 -41.01
N ALA A 26 -12.51 5.26 -40.90
CA ALA A 26 -13.17 6.00 -41.97
C ALA A 26 -12.28 6.13 -43.20
N ASN A 27 -10.99 6.41 -43.02
CA ASN A 27 -10.02 6.52 -44.11
C ASN A 27 -9.69 5.17 -44.74
N ASP A 28 -9.59 4.10 -43.95
CA ASP A 28 -9.19 2.78 -44.43
C ASP A 28 -10.35 2.05 -45.15
N ILE A 29 -11.61 2.24 -44.70
CA ILE A 29 -12.81 1.61 -45.28
C ILE A 29 -13.49 2.52 -46.31
N GLY A 30 -13.34 3.84 -46.19
CA GLY A 30 -13.89 4.83 -47.13
C GLY A 30 -15.33 5.25 -46.82
N PHE A 31 -15.65 5.57 -45.56
CA PHE A 31 -16.98 6.10 -45.17
C PHE A 31 -16.90 7.50 -44.55
N THR A 32 -18.00 8.25 -44.67
CA THR A 32 -18.18 9.53 -43.97
C THR A 32 -19.05 9.32 -42.74
N TYR A 33 -18.87 10.16 -41.72
CA TYR A 33 -19.60 10.01 -40.45
C TYR A 33 -20.00 11.36 -39.88
N THR A 34 -21.03 11.36 -39.03
CA THR A 34 -21.41 12.52 -38.22
C THR A 34 -21.49 12.11 -36.76
N LEU A 35 -20.85 12.89 -35.88
CA LEU A 35 -20.82 12.61 -34.44
C LEU A 35 -21.90 13.40 -33.73
N TYR A 36 -22.60 12.73 -32.83
CA TYR A 36 -23.50 13.38 -31.90
C TYR A 36 -23.40 12.74 -30.51
N LYS A 37 -23.71 13.51 -29.47
CA LYS A 37 -23.78 13.03 -28.09
C LYS A 37 -25.22 12.63 -27.78
N VAL A 38 -25.42 11.46 -27.17
CA VAL A 38 -26.74 11.00 -26.72
C VAL A 38 -27.32 11.96 -25.69
N ARG A 39 -28.63 12.21 -25.78
CA ARG A 39 -29.33 13.25 -25.01
C ARG A 39 -29.41 12.98 -23.50
N ASP A 40 -29.49 11.72 -23.10
CA ASP A 40 -29.63 11.33 -21.68
C ASP A 40 -28.28 11.15 -20.97
N GLU A 41 -27.17 11.20 -21.71
CA GLU A 41 -25.79 11.00 -21.24
C GLU A 41 -25.57 9.66 -20.50
N LYS A 42 -26.39 8.65 -20.79
CA LYS A 42 -26.30 7.32 -20.16
C LYS A 42 -25.73 6.27 -21.10
N TRP A 43 -25.06 5.28 -20.52
CA TRP A 43 -24.46 4.17 -21.27
C TRP A 43 -25.48 3.21 -21.90
N GLY A 44 -26.63 3.05 -21.26
CA GLY A 44 -27.64 2.08 -21.65
C GLY A 44 -27.79 0.96 -20.62
N LEU A 45 -28.91 1.02 -19.91
CA LEU A 45 -29.40 0.06 -18.93
C LEU A 45 -30.76 -0.45 -19.38
N LYS A 46 -31.01 -1.74 -19.16
CA LYS A 46 -32.30 -2.35 -19.42
C LYS A 46 -33.25 -1.99 -18.29
N THR A 47 -34.26 -1.18 -18.60
CA THR A 47 -35.36 -0.83 -17.70
C THR A 47 -36.60 -1.63 -18.11
N GLU A 48 -37.65 -1.64 -17.29
CA GLU A 48 -38.94 -2.27 -17.63
C GLU A 48 -39.53 -1.72 -18.94
N ASN A 49 -39.31 -0.44 -19.23
CA ASN A 49 -39.75 0.23 -20.46
C ASN A 49 -38.81 0.03 -21.66
N GLY A 50 -37.82 -0.86 -21.55
CA GLY A 50 -36.80 -1.10 -22.57
C GLY A 50 -35.43 -0.48 -22.25
N TRP A 51 -34.58 -0.41 -23.27
CA TRP A 51 -33.25 0.18 -23.14
C TRP A 51 -33.30 1.71 -23.09
N ASN A 52 -32.36 2.30 -22.36
CA ASN A 52 -32.05 3.74 -22.43
C ASN A 52 -30.65 3.98 -23.03
N GLY A 53 -30.19 5.22 -23.05
CA GLY A 53 -28.82 5.56 -23.40
C GLY A 53 -28.43 5.27 -24.85
N LEU A 54 -27.14 5.00 -25.03
CA LEU A 54 -26.54 4.63 -26.31
C LEU A 54 -27.26 3.44 -26.97
N ILE A 55 -27.66 2.44 -26.18
CA ILE A 55 -28.28 1.22 -26.70
C ILE A 55 -29.68 1.52 -27.26
N ALA A 56 -30.45 2.40 -26.60
CA ALA A 56 -31.75 2.80 -27.10
C ALA A 56 -31.67 3.53 -28.43
N ASP A 57 -30.66 4.38 -28.63
CA ASP A 57 -30.49 5.11 -29.89
C ASP A 57 -30.07 4.18 -31.04
N LEU A 58 -29.26 3.15 -30.75
CA LEU A 58 -28.95 2.09 -31.72
C LEU A 58 -30.20 1.27 -32.09
N MET A 59 -30.97 0.82 -31.10
CA MET A 59 -32.17 0.00 -31.34
C MET A 59 -33.28 0.75 -32.10
N HIS A 60 -33.39 2.07 -31.90
CA HIS A 60 -34.37 2.90 -32.60
C HIS A 60 -33.86 3.43 -33.95
N ASN A 61 -32.76 2.91 -34.49
CA ASN A 61 -32.13 3.36 -35.74
C ASN A 61 -31.88 4.88 -35.78
N LYS A 62 -31.53 5.47 -34.64
CA LYS A 62 -31.08 6.89 -34.57
C LYS A 62 -29.58 7.02 -34.76
N ALA A 63 -28.83 5.97 -34.44
CA ALA A 63 -27.41 5.84 -34.73
C ALA A 63 -27.17 4.50 -35.43
N ASP A 64 -26.31 4.52 -36.45
CA ASP A 64 -25.89 3.30 -37.17
C ASP A 64 -24.74 2.57 -36.45
N MET A 65 -23.91 3.32 -35.71
CA MET A 65 -22.74 2.80 -35.01
C MET A 65 -22.48 3.58 -33.73
N CYS A 66 -22.02 2.89 -32.69
CA CYS A 66 -21.54 3.50 -31.45
C CYS A 66 -20.06 3.17 -31.23
N VAL A 67 -19.19 4.18 -31.26
CA VAL A 67 -17.77 4.04 -30.97
C VAL A 67 -17.44 4.73 -29.65
N THR A 68 -17.35 3.94 -28.59
CA THR A 68 -17.07 4.43 -27.23
C THR A 68 -16.57 3.29 -26.34
N SER A 69 -16.22 3.59 -25.09
CA SER A 69 -15.81 2.60 -24.07
C SER A 69 -16.99 1.78 -23.50
N LEU A 70 -17.86 1.29 -24.38
CA LEU A 70 -19.02 0.48 -24.00
C LEU A 70 -18.56 -0.94 -23.63
N LYS A 71 -18.90 -1.37 -22.41
CA LYS A 71 -18.59 -2.72 -21.93
C LYS A 71 -19.47 -3.76 -22.61
N LEU A 72 -18.84 -4.82 -23.12
CA LEU A 72 -19.51 -6.03 -23.60
C LEU A 72 -20.14 -6.77 -22.41
N ASN A 73 -21.44 -7.04 -22.51
CA ASN A 73 -22.21 -7.80 -21.52
C ASN A 73 -23.21 -8.68 -22.27
N SER A 74 -23.48 -9.87 -21.76
CA SER A 74 -24.45 -10.82 -22.31
C SER A 74 -25.84 -10.21 -22.50
N GLU A 75 -26.27 -9.28 -21.63
CA GLU A 75 -27.57 -8.63 -21.82
C GLU A 75 -27.61 -7.72 -23.04
N ARG A 76 -26.52 -6.99 -23.29
CA ARG A 76 -26.41 -6.08 -24.43
C ARG A 76 -26.23 -6.87 -25.72
N ALA A 77 -25.38 -7.90 -25.69
CA ALA A 77 -25.10 -8.77 -26.83
C ALA A 77 -26.31 -9.59 -27.31
N ARG A 78 -27.41 -9.65 -26.53
CA ARG A 78 -28.67 -10.25 -26.97
C ARG A 78 -29.49 -9.33 -27.88
N ASP A 79 -29.36 -8.01 -27.69
CA ASP A 79 -30.22 -7.02 -28.33
C ASP A 79 -29.45 -6.15 -29.35
N ILE A 80 -28.11 -6.11 -29.28
CA ILE A 80 -27.22 -5.45 -30.24
C ILE A 80 -26.00 -6.31 -30.56
N ASP A 81 -25.47 -6.15 -31.77
CA ASP A 81 -24.23 -6.81 -32.19
C ASP A 81 -22.99 -6.00 -31.77
N PHE A 82 -21.93 -6.71 -31.40
CA PHE A 82 -20.63 -6.13 -31.06
C PHE A 82 -19.56 -6.60 -32.03
N SER A 83 -18.61 -5.71 -32.35
CA SER A 83 -17.36 -6.09 -32.98
C SER A 83 -16.39 -6.74 -31.98
N LEU A 84 -15.21 -7.11 -32.46
CA LEU A 84 -14.12 -7.53 -31.58
C LEU A 84 -13.71 -6.36 -30.65
N PRO A 85 -13.51 -6.61 -29.35
CA PRO A 85 -13.05 -5.58 -28.43
C PRO A 85 -11.66 -5.11 -28.84
N PHE A 86 -11.48 -3.79 -28.95
CA PHE A 86 -10.18 -3.18 -29.24
C PHE A 86 -9.36 -2.85 -27.98
N LEU A 87 -9.96 -3.00 -26.78
CA LEU A 87 -9.32 -2.70 -25.50
C LEU A 87 -9.84 -3.63 -24.40
N ASP A 88 -8.94 -4.42 -23.82
CA ASP A 88 -9.24 -5.29 -22.68
C ASP A 88 -9.21 -4.51 -21.37
N THR A 89 -10.34 -4.48 -20.65
CA THR A 89 -10.47 -3.73 -19.40
C THR A 89 -11.40 -4.42 -18.40
N GLY A 90 -10.94 -4.56 -17.15
CA GLY A 90 -11.69 -5.16 -16.05
C GLY A 90 -12.39 -4.16 -15.12
N ILE A 91 -12.92 -4.67 -14.01
CA ILE A 91 -13.37 -3.90 -12.85
C ILE A 91 -12.25 -3.94 -11.81
N SER A 92 -11.83 -2.78 -11.31
CA SER A 92 -10.84 -2.65 -10.24
C SER A 92 -11.38 -1.78 -9.12
N ILE A 93 -10.78 -1.90 -7.94
CA ILE A 93 -11.10 -1.11 -6.77
C ILE A 93 -10.02 -0.04 -6.61
N ILE A 94 -10.44 1.19 -6.38
CA ILE A 94 -9.54 2.32 -6.15
C ILE A 94 -9.72 2.75 -4.69
N VAL A 95 -8.61 2.83 -3.97
CA VAL A 95 -8.56 3.27 -2.57
C VAL A 95 -7.60 4.46 -2.43
N LYS A 96 -7.86 5.32 -1.46
CA LYS A 96 -6.91 6.37 -1.09
C LYS A 96 -5.74 5.74 -0.35
N ILE A 97 -4.53 5.98 -0.83
CA ILE A 97 -3.32 5.57 -0.13
C ILE A 97 -3.24 6.36 1.18
N ARG A 98 -3.25 5.65 2.30
CA ARG A 98 -3.01 6.23 3.63
C ARG A 98 -1.55 6.02 4.01
N SER A 99 -0.90 7.10 4.46
CA SER A 99 0.39 6.94 5.13
C SER A 99 0.15 6.28 6.48
N GLY A 100 0.57 5.03 6.63
CA GLY A 100 0.49 4.34 7.91
C GLY A 100 1.22 5.12 9.00
N VAL A 101 0.70 5.05 10.23
CA VAL A 101 1.47 5.42 11.42
C VAL A 101 2.54 4.34 11.64
N LEU A 102 3.75 4.74 12.03
CA LEU A 102 4.79 3.79 12.39
C LEU A 102 4.28 2.92 13.54
N SER A 103 4.40 1.59 13.41
CA SER A 103 4.07 0.68 14.50
C SER A 103 4.90 1.03 15.74
N PRO A 104 4.34 0.95 16.96
CA PRO A 104 5.14 1.08 18.18
C PRO A 104 6.32 0.09 18.24
N THR A 105 6.25 -1.03 17.51
CA THR A 105 7.33 -2.03 17.41
C THR A 105 8.37 -1.74 16.33
N ALA A 106 8.24 -0.64 15.58
CA ALA A 106 9.10 -0.29 14.46
C ALA A 106 10.60 -0.20 14.83
N PHE A 107 10.93 0.03 16.11
CA PHE A 107 12.31 0.05 16.58
C PHE A 107 12.95 -1.35 16.67
N LEU A 108 12.16 -2.43 16.72
CA LEU A 108 12.66 -3.81 16.73
C LEU A 108 12.76 -4.43 15.33
N GLU A 109 12.02 -3.89 14.36
CA GLU A 109 12.00 -4.36 12.97
C GLU A 109 13.34 -4.31 12.20
N PRO A 110 14.32 -3.44 12.50
CA PRO A 110 15.60 -3.42 11.78
C PRO A 110 16.40 -4.72 11.84
N PHE A 111 16.09 -5.59 12.81
CA PHE A 111 16.70 -6.90 12.96
C PHE A 111 15.65 -7.98 13.22
N GLU A 112 15.88 -9.16 12.67
CA GLU A 112 15.09 -10.32 13.03
C GLU A 112 15.24 -10.67 14.51
N TYR A 113 14.19 -11.29 15.06
CA TYR A 113 14.17 -11.79 16.42
C TYR A 113 15.37 -12.70 16.74
N SER A 114 15.78 -13.53 15.78
CA SER A 114 16.97 -14.39 15.86
C SER A 114 18.25 -13.61 16.19
N THR A 115 18.49 -12.51 15.47
CA THR A 115 19.66 -11.63 15.65
C THR A 115 19.66 -10.95 17.01
N TRP A 116 18.51 -10.49 17.49
CA TRP A 116 18.36 -9.93 18.84
C TRP A 116 18.77 -10.93 19.93
N VAL A 117 18.33 -12.19 19.81
CA VAL A 117 18.69 -13.25 20.76
C VAL A 117 20.20 -13.52 20.73
N ILE A 118 20.81 -13.61 19.54
CA ILE A 118 22.25 -13.86 19.41
C ILE A 118 23.06 -12.74 20.09
N ILE A 119 22.68 -11.48 19.90
CA ILE A 119 23.42 -10.35 20.47
C ILE A 119 23.29 -10.35 22.01
N LEU A 120 22.05 -10.44 22.52
CA LEU A 120 21.77 -10.34 23.95
C LEU A 120 22.31 -11.52 24.75
N PHE A 121 22.16 -12.74 24.24
CA PHE A 121 22.51 -13.95 24.99
C PHE A 121 23.87 -14.54 24.62
N VAL A 122 24.32 -14.43 23.37
CA VAL A 122 25.57 -15.05 22.93
C VAL A 122 26.71 -14.04 22.96
N CYS A 123 26.62 -12.94 22.21
CA CYS A 123 27.73 -12.01 22.04
C CYS A 123 28.15 -11.33 23.35
N ILE A 124 27.19 -10.81 24.13
CA ILE A 124 27.49 -10.14 25.41
C ILE A 124 28.12 -11.11 26.43
N HIS A 125 27.57 -12.32 26.55
CA HIS A 125 28.07 -13.29 27.53
C HIS A 125 29.46 -13.81 27.17
N VAL A 126 29.70 -14.13 25.88
CA VAL A 126 31.01 -14.56 25.39
C VAL A 126 32.06 -13.45 25.55
N ALA A 127 31.71 -12.19 25.24
CA ALA A 127 32.62 -11.07 25.44
C ALA A 127 32.96 -10.84 26.92
N ALA A 128 31.96 -10.84 27.81
CA ALA A 128 32.17 -10.61 29.24
C ALA A 128 33.00 -11.72 29.90
N ILE A 129 32.74 -12.98 29.55
CA ILE A 129 33.48 -14.15 30.05
C ILE A 129 34.90 -14.16 29.49
N SER A 130 35.10 -13.90 28.19
CA SER A 130 36.44 -13.89 27.59
C SER A 130 37.34 -12.81 28.21
N ILE A 131 36.85 -11.59 28.36
CA ILE A 131 37.59 -10.50 29.02
C ILE A 131 37.94 -10.89 30.46
N PHE A 132 37.01 -11.51 31.19
CA PHE A 132 37.28 -11.98 32.56
C PHE A 132 38.33 -13.09 32.62
N VAL A 133 38.22 -14.12 31.77
CA VAL A 133 39.17 -15.25 31.75
C VAL A 133 40.58 -14.76 31.39
N PHE A 134 40.73 -13.90 30.38
CA PHE A 134 42.04 -13.37 30.00
C PHE A 134 42.62 -12.39 31.03
N GLU A 135 41.79 -11.71 31.81
CA GLU A 135 42.25 -10.90 32.94
C GLU A 135 42.67 -11.77 34.13
N TRP A 136 41.96 -12.89 34.37
CA TRP A 136 42.24 -13.83 35.46
C TRP A 136 43.52 -14.65 35.22
N VAL A 137 43.72 -15.12 33.98
CA VAL A 137 44.91 -15.91 33.60
C VAL A 137 46.17 -15.03 33.47
N SER A 138 46.02 -13.72 33.29
CA SER A 138 47.16 -12.82 33.11
C SER A 138 47.95 -12.61 34.41
N PRO A 139 49.26 -12.93 34.45
CA PRO A 139 50.11 -12.72 35.61
C PRO A 139 50.33 -11.24 35.95
N TYR A 140 49.96 -10.32 35.05
CA TYR A 140 50.04 -8.87 35.25
C TYR A 140 48.83 -8.30 36.01
N SER A 141 47.66 -8.94 35.90
CA SER A 141 46.40 -8.43 36.46
C SER A 141 46.03 -9.10 37.78
N PHE A 142 46.29 -10.40 37.91
CA PHE A 142 45.95 -11.20 39.09
C PHE A 142 47.21 -11.65 39.86
N ASN A 143 48.12 -10.72 40.14
CA ASN A 143 49.31 -11.03 40.93
C ASN A 143 49.00 -10.95 42.44
N MET A 144 48.47 -12.04 43.01
CA MET A 144 48.25 -12.19 44.47
C MET A 144 49.56 -12.26 45.28
N GLN A 145 50.72 -12.26 44.63
CA GLN A 145 52.05 -12.34 45.26
C GLN A 145 52.70 -10.98 45.54
N LYS A 146 52.09 -9.85 45.12
CA LYS A 146 52.62 -8.51 45.38
C LYS A 146 51.92 -7.87 46.58
N TYR A 147 52.68 -7.44 47.57
CA TYR A 147 52.21 -6.64 48.71
C TYR A 147 52.68 -5.19 48.53
N PRO A 148 51.81 -4.17 48.65
CA PRO A 148 50.38 -4.23 48.98
C PRO A 148 49.54 -4.85 47.85
N PRO A 149 48.40 -5.48 48.17
CA PRO A 149 47.53 -6.07 47.18
C PRO A 149 47.09 -5.00 46.16
N PRO A 150 47.08 -5.30 44.86
CA PRO A 150 46.64 -4.34 43.87
C PRO A 150 45.19 -3.90 44.15
N GLU A 151 44.93 -2.59 44.20
CA GLU A 151 43.58 -2.01 44.40
C GLU A 151 42.56 -2.40 43.31
N HIS A 152 43.02 -3.07 42.25
CA HIS A 152 42.22 -3.41 41.08
C HIS A 152 41.53 -4.76 41.26
N LYS A 153 40.30 -4.75 41.77
CA LYS A 153 39.43 -5.94 41.87
C LYS A 153 38.54 -6.02 40.63
N PHE A 154 39.06 -6.61 39.55
CA PHE A 154 38.24 -6.91 38.36
C PHE A 154 37.30 -8.09 38.68
N SER A 155 36.00 -7.83 38.73
CA SER A 155 34.95 -8.82 39.02
C SER A 155 34.15 -9.13 37.75
N LEU A 156 33.56 -10.33 37.65
CA LEU A 156 32.68 -10.72 36.56
C LEU A 156 31.57 -9.68 36.30
N PHE A 157 30.95 -9.16 37.35
CA PHE A 157 29.93 -8.12 37.23
C PHE A 157 30.46 -6.81 36.64
N ARG A 158 31.73 -6.45 36.92
CA ARG A 158 32.38 -5.29 36.31
C ARG A 158 32.69 -5.53 34.83
N SER A 159 33.05 -6.76 34.46
CA SER A 159 33.22 -7.16 33.05
C SER A 159 31.91 -7.06 32.27
N TYR A 160 30.81 -7.59 32.83
CA TYR A 160 29.48 -7.45 32.22
C TYR A 160 29.07 -5.98 32.08
N TRP A 161 29.30 -5.17 33.12
CA TRP A 161 29.00 -3.75 33.08
C TRP A 161 29.81 -3.01 32.01
N LEU A 162 31.11 -3.33 31.87
CA LEU A 162 31.98 -2.80 30.80
C LEU A 162 31.45 -3.17 29.41
N VAL A 163 31.09 -4.43 29.19
CA VAL A 163 30.58 -4.94 27.90
C VAL A 163 29.25 -4.27 27.53
N TRP A 164 28.35 -4.09 28.50
CA TRP A 164 27.09 -3.36 28.30
C TRP A 164 27.30 -1.87 28.03
N ALA A 165 28.17 -1.21 28.79
CA ALA A 165 28.47 0.21 28.61
C ALA A 165 29.10 0.49 27.24
N THR A 166 30.03 -0.35 26.80
CA THR A 166 30.69 -0.24 25.49
C THR A 166 29.74 -0.53 24.32
N LEU A 167 28.80 -1.47 24.45
CA LEU A 167 27.80 -1.75 23.42
C LEU A 167 26.89 -0.54 23.12
N PHE A 168 26.47 0.18 24.16
CA PHE A 168 25.64 1.38 24.02
C PHE A 168 26.42 2.67 23.85
N SER A 169 27.76 2.60 23.69
CA SER A 169 28.64 3.78 23.62
C SER A 169 28.43 4.75 24.80
N ALA A 170 28.12 4.21 25.99
CA ALA A 170 27.93 5.00 27.20
C ALA A 170 29.28 5.39 27.81
N SER A 171 29.50 6.69 28.05
CA SER A 171 30.72 7.20 28.68
C SER A 171 30.69 7.02 30.20
N VAL A 172 30.65 5.77 30.67
CA VAL A 172 30.68 5.44 32.09
C VAL A 172 32.13 5.17 32.51
N SER A 173 32.52 5.66 33.68
CA SER A 173 33.82 5.38 34.30
C SER A 173 33.91 3.91 34.73
N THR A 174 34.29 3.05 33.79
CA THR A 174 34.56 1.64 34.04
C THR A 174 36.05 1.39 34.23
N ASP A 175 36.40 0.50 35.14
CA ASP A 175 37.78 0.07 35.33
C ASP A 175 38.30 -0.62 34.07
N VAL A 176 39.33 -0.03 33.45
CA VAL A 176 39.93 -0.56 32.22
C VAL A 176 40.78 -1.79 32.56
N PRO A 177 40.65 -2.89 31.80
CA PRO A 177 41.48 -4.07 32.03
C PRO A 177 42.98 -3.76 31.86
N LYS A 178 43.82 -4.40 32.66
CA LYS A 178 45.27 -4.13 32.71
C LYS A 178 46.07 -5.00 31.75
N SER A 179 45.61 -6.21 31.47
CA SER A 179 46.31 -7.14 30.58
C SER A 179 46.25 -6.65 29.12
N THR A 180 47.36 -6.78 28.38
CA THR A 180 47.43 -6.37 26.97
C THR A 180 46.43 -7.13 26.10
N VAL A 181 46.19 -8.41 26.41
CA VAL A 181 45.25 -9.29 25.68
C VAL A 181 43.80 -8.90 25.93
N SER A 182 43.44 -8.61 27.18
CA SER A 182 42.07 -8.18 27.54
C SER A 182 41.77 -6.76 27.03
N ARG A 183 42.78 -5.87 26.95
CA ARG A 183 42.67 -4.58 26.26
C ARG A 183 42.39 -4.74 24.77
N LEU A 184 43.13 -5.62 24.09
CA LEU A 184 42.89 -5.90 22.67
C LEU A 184 41.47 -6.47 22.47
N MET A 185 41.03 -7.39 23.33
CA MET A 185 39.68 -7.96 23.27
C MET A 185 38.60 -6.90 23.51
N ALA A 186 38.80 -6.00 24.49
CA ALA A 186 37.89 -4.88 24.75
C ALA A 186 37.84 -3.91 23.56
N LEU A 187 38.95 -3.67 22.86
CA LEU A 187 38.98 -2.86 21.64
C LEU A 187 38.24 -3.53 20.48
N VAL A 188 38.39 -4.84 20.30
CA VAL A 188 37.64 -5.61 19.30
C VAL A 188 36.15 -5.57 19.60
N TRP A 189 35.76 -5.73 20.88
CA TRP A 189 34.38 -5.60 21.31
C TRP A 189 33.82 -4.19 21.09
N ALA A 190 34.62 -3.15 21.37
CA ALA A 190 34.22 -1.77 21.12
C ALA A 190 34.02 -1.49 19.61
N ALA A 191 34.89 -2.04 18.75
CA ALA A 191 34.73 -1.95 17.30
C ALA A 191 33.46 -2.67 16.81
N PHE A 192 33.16 -3.84 17.39
CA PHE A 192 31.90 -4.55 17.13
C PHE A 192 30.69 -3.72 17.57
N GLY A 193 30.69 -3.16 18.78
CA GLY A 193 29.60 -2.32 19.29
C GLY A 193 29.36 -1.08 18.45
N LEU A 194 30.42 -0.39 18.03
CA LEU A 194 30.33 0.77 17.13
C LEU A 194 29.75 0.39 15.76
N THR A 195 30.22 -0.71 15.17
CA THR A 195 29.71 -1.21 13.89
C THR A 195 28.24 -1.63 13.99
N PHE A 196 27.87 -2.33 15.07
CA PHE A 196 26.50 -2.73 15.36
C PHE A 196 25.57 -1.51 15.46
N LEU A 197 25.97 -0.48 16.21
CA LEU A 197 25.20 0.75 16.34
C LEU A 197 25.05 1.48 14.99
N ALA A 198 26.13 1.53 14.19
CA ALA A 198 26.09 2.11 12.85
C ALA A 198 25.13 1.35 11.92
N VAL A 199 25.14 0.02 11.93
CA VAL A 199 24.23 -0.80 11.11
C VAL A 199 22.79 -0.68 11.59
N TYR A 200 22.56 -0.70 12.91
CA TYR A 200 21.22 -0.51 13.49
C TYR A 200 20.63 0.84 13.07
N THR A 201 21.40 1.92 13.23
CA THR A 201 20.94 3.28 12.86
C THR A 201 20.72 3.41 11.35
N ALA A 202 21.57 2.81 10.51
CA ALA A 202 21.39 2.79 9.07
C ALA A 202 20.13 2.02 8.65
N ASN A 203 19.89 0.83 9.22
CA ASN A 203 18.73 0.00 8.91
C ASN A 203 17.44 0.64 9.42
N LEU A 204 17.46 1.23 10.63
CA LEU A 204 16.32 1.97 11.16
C LEU A 204 15.99 3.19 10.28
N ALA A 205 17.01 3.94 9.85
CA ALA A 205 16.82 5.08 8.95
C ALA A 205 16.25 4.64 7.58
N ALA A 206 16.78 3.56 7.00
CA ALA A 206 16.28 2.99 5.76
C ALA A 206 14.80 2.57 5.90
N PHE A 207 14.46 1.91 7.01
CA PHE A 207 13.10 1.50 7.31
C PHE A 207 12.16 2.71 7.51
N MET A 208 12.60 3.75 8.22
CA MET A 208 11.81 4.97 8.43
C MET A 208 11.53 5.73 7.12
N ILE A 209 12.44 5.67 6.15
CA ILE A 209 12.26 6.30 4.83
C ILE A 209 11.22 5.53 4.02
N THR A 210 11.23 4.19 4.07
CA THR A 210 10.25 3.37 3.39
C THR A 210 8.89 3.49 4.07
N ARG A 211 8.02 4.34 3.52
CA ARG A 211 6.61 4.36 3.94
C ARG A 211 5.97 3.05 3.54
N VAL A 212 5.64 2.21 4.51
CA VAL A 212 4.81 1.02 4.28
C VAL A 212 3.47 1.51 3.77
N GLN A 213 3.25 1.35 2.46
CA GLN A 213 1.97 1.62 1.84
C GLN A 213 1.11 0.39 2.11
N TYR A 214 0.21 0.50 3.08
CA TYR A 214 -0.76 -0.55 3.31
C TYR A 214 -1.79 -0.49 2.20
N TYR A 215 -1.79 -1.51 1.34
CA TYR A 215 -2.94 -1.80 0.49
C TYR A 215 -3.98 -2.41 1.41
N ASP A 216 -5.02 -1.65 1.75
CA ASP A 216 -6.05 -2.17 2.66
C ASP A 216 -6.69 -3.43 2.06
N LEU A 217 -6.86 -3.53 0.74
CA LEU A 217 -7.65 -4.61 0.13
C LEU A 217 -6.81 -5.61 -0.67
N SER A 218 -7.01 -6.91 -0.41
CA SER A 218 -6.40 -8.00 -1.18
C SER A 218 -7.13 -8.27 -2.50
N GLY A 219 -8.42 -7.96 -2.59
CA GLY A 219 -9.22 -8.14 -3.80
C GLY A 219 -10.73 -8.03 -3.57
N ILE A 220 -11.53 -8.57 -4.48
CA ILE A 220 -13.00 -8.50 -4.39
C ILE A 220 -13.59 -9.41 -3.30
N HIS A 221 -12.90 -10.48 -2.94
CA HIS A 221 -13.32 -11.43 -1.90
C HIS A 221 -12.81 -11.04 -0.51
N ASP A 222 -12.25 -9.85 -0.37
CA ASP A 222 -11.73 -9.36 0.90
C ASP A 222 -12.84 -9.34 1.98
N PRO A 223 -12.57 -9.86 3.19
CA PRO A 223 -13.54 -9.82 4.30
C PRO A 223 -14.08 -8.41 4.58
N MET A 224 -13.29 -7.36 4.35
CA MET A 224 -13.73 -5.97 4.56
C MET A 224 -14.85 -5.53 3.63
N LEU A 225 -14.90 -6.07 2.41
CA LEU A 225 -15.97 -5.77 1.45
C LEU A 225 -17.24 -6.56 1.74
N ASN A 226 -17.08 -7.80 2.22
CA ASN A 226 -18.21 -8.66 2.59
C ASN A 226 -18.85 -8.28 3.92
N PHE A 227 -18.03 -7.83 4.88
CA PHE A 227 -18.45 -7.46 6.24
C PHE A 227 -17.93 -6.06 6.62
N PRO A 228 -18.41 -5.01 5.94
CA PRO A 228 -17.93 -3.65 6.17
C PRO A 228 -18.24 -3.10 7.58
N GLN A 229 -19.23 -3.68 8.25
CA GLN A 229 -19.67 -3.26 9.59
C GLN A 229 -18.79 -3.79 10.72
N ASP A 230 -18.01 -4.85 10.47
CA ASP A 230 -17.15 -5.46 11.50
C ASP A 230 -15.92 -4.58 11.77
N GLN A 231 -15.59 -3.70 10.83
CA GLN A 231 -14.52 -2.72 10.96
C GLN A 231 -14.94 -1.51 11.78
N LYS A 232 -14.00 -0.99 12.57
CA LYS A 232 -14.17 0.27 13.34
C LYS A 232 -13.11 1.28 12.91
N PRO A 233 -13.49 2.39 12.24
CA PRO A 233 -14.82 2.73 11.76
C PRO A 233 -15.31 1.82 10.61
N PRO A 234 -16.63 1.74 10.33
CA PRO A 234 -17.16 0.91 9.25
C PRO A 234 -16.54 1.25 7.90
N PHE A 235 -16.14 0.23 7.15
CA PHE A 235 -15.50 0.39 5.84
C PHE A 235 -16.52 0.85 4.80
N ARG A 236 -16.28 1.99 4.15
CA ARG A 236 -17.20 2.59 3.17
C ARG A 236 -16.70 2.34 1.77
N PHE A 237 -17.60 1.92 0.90
CA PHE A 237 -17.34 1.78 -0.52
C PHE A 237 -18.61 2.05 -1.32
N GLY A 238 -18.43 2.36 -2.61
CA GLY A 238 -19.53 2.68 -3.51
C GLY A 238 -19.11 2.59 -4.96
N THR A 239 -20.09 2.77 -5.85
CA THR A 239 -19.86 2.78 -7.29
C THR A 239 -20.73 3.82 -7.98
N VAL A 240 -20.51 4.04 -9.27
CA VAL A 240 -21.32 4.96 -10.06
C VAL A 240 -22.68 4.33 -10.33
N ASP A 241 -23.74 5.10 -10.09
CA ASP A 241 -25.11 4.64 -10.34
C ASP A 241 -25.34 4.42 -11.83
N GLY A 242 -26.12 3.39 -12.17
CA GLY A 242 -26.41 3.03 -13.54
C GLY A 242 -25.21 2.67 -14.43
N GLY A 243 -24.06 2.34 -13.84
CA GLY A 243 -22.90 1.85 -14.57
C GLY A 243 -22.91 0.32 -14.76
N ASN A 244 -22.07 -0.19 -15.66
CA ASN A 244 -21.87 -1.64 -15.83
C ASN A 244 -21.38 -2.31 -14.52
N THR A 245 -20.55 -1.61 -13.74
CA THR A 245 -20.06 -2.09 -12.44
C THR A 245 -21.19 -2.24 -11.43
N HIS A 246 -22.16 -1.30 -11.41
CA HIS A 246 -23.34 -1.40 -10.56
C HIS A 246 -24.16 -2.65 -10.93
N GLU A 247 -24.52 -2.84 -12.19
CA GLU A 247 -25.29 -4.03 -12.60
C GLU A 247 -24.54 -5.34 -12.36
N THR A 248 -23.22 -5.35 -12.56
CA THR A 248 -22.38 -6.52 -12.24
C THR A 248 -22.38 -6.80 -10.75
N MET A 249 -22.26 -5.78 -9.90
CA MET A 249 -22.34 -5.88 -8.45
C MET A 249 -23.71 -6.39 -8.00
N LYS A 250 -24.78 -5.88 -8.60
CA LYS A 250 -26.16 -6.29 -8.32
C LYS A 250 -26.42 -7.75 -8.69
N ARG A 251 -25.81 -8.26 -9.77
CA ARG A 251 -25.98 -9.64 -10.24
C ARG A 251 -25.12 -10.65 -9.48
N ASN A 252 -23.86 -10.32 -9.20
CA ASN A 252 -22.89 -11.28 -8.67
C ASN A 252 -22.67 -11.14 -7.15
N TRP A 253 -22.83 -9.94 -6.59
CA TRP A 253 -22.49 -9.61 -5.19
C TRP A 253 -23.63 -8.89 -4.47
N HIS A 254 -24.73 -9.63 -4.21
CA HIS A 254 -25.95 -9.08 -3.62
C HIS A 254 -25.72 -8.35 -2.29
N LYS A 255 -24.95 -8.94 -1.37
CA LYS A 255 -24.64 -8.33 -0.06
C LYS A 255 -23.95 -6.97 -0.19
N MET A 256 -22.98 -6.86 -1.10
CA MET A 256 -22.29 -5.61 -1.37
C MET A 256 -23.26 -4.58 -1.97
N HIS A 257 -24.10 -5.00 -2.92
CA HIS A 257 -25.10 -4.12 -3.52
C HIS A 257 -26.11 -3.60 -2.49
N GLU A 258 -26.62 -4.46 -1.61
CA GLU A 258 -27.53 -4.07 -0.54
C GLU A 258 -26.90 -3.09 0.44
N TYR A 259 -25.64 -3.30 0.83
CA TYR A 259 -24.90 -2.37 1.67
C TYR A 259 -24.78 -0.97 1.05
N VAL A 260 -24.36 -0.90 -0.22
CA VAL A 260 -24.20 0.37 -0.96
C VAL A 260 -25.57 1.05 -1.14
N LYS A 261 -26.62 0.27 -1.41
CA LYS A 261 -27.99 0.78 -1.59
C LYS A 261 -28.58 1.30 -0.29
N HIS A 262 -28.47 0.55 0.80
CA HIS A 262 -28.99 0.93 2.11
C HIS A 262 -28.35 2.24 2.61
N ASN A 263 -27.04 2.37 2.44
CA ASN A 263 -26.29 3.54 2.91
C ASN A 263 -26.21 4.69 1.90
N LYS A 264 -26.84 4.55 0.72
CA LYS A 264 -26.84 5.56 -0.37
C LYS A 264 -25.43 5.97 -0.81
N PHE A 265 -24.52 5.01 -0.95
CA PHE A 265 -23.14 5.23 -1.39
C PHE A 265 -22.95 5.25 -2.91
N PHE A 266 -24.03 5.23 -3.68
CA PHE A 266 -23.95 5.47 -5.11
C PHE A 266 -23.54 6.91 -5.42
N ARG A 267 -22.79 7.08 -6.52
CA ARG A 267 -22.34 8.38 -7.02
C ARG A 267 -22.87 8.59 -8.43
N MET A 268 -23.24 9.83 -8.77
CA MET A 268 -23.82 10.13 -10.09
C MET A 268 -22.77 10.08 -11.21
N ASN A 269 -21.56 10.57 -10.94
CA ASN A 269 -20.51 10.73 -11.93
C ASN A 269 -19.17 10.16 -11.42
N ILE A 270 -18.26 9.86 -12.34
CA ILE A 270 -16.91 9.39 -12.01
C ILE A 270 -16.14 10.45 -11.21
N SER A 271 -16.27 11.74 -11.59
CA SER A 271 -15.62 12.85 -10.91
C SER A 271 -16.02 12.96 -9.44
N SER A 272 -17.31 12.81 -9.12
CA SER A 272 -17.78 12.83 -7.73
C SER A 272 -17.36 11.59 -6.94
N GLY A 273 -17.15 10.45 -7.61
CA GLY A 273 -16.52 9.27 -7.02
C GLY A 273 -15.07 9.53 -6.60
N ILE A 274 -14.26 10.12 -7.49
CA ILE A 274 -12.86 10.44 -7.21
C ILE A 274 -12.75 11.48 -6.09
N GLU A 275 -13.57 12.52 -6.13
CA GLU A 275 -13.59 13.57 -5.10
C GLU A 275 -13.96 13.02 -3.72
N ALA A 276 -14.93 12.11 -3.66
CA ALA A 276 -15.31 11.44 -2.41
C ALA A 276 -14.13 10.66 -1.81
N VAL A 277 -13.42 9.87 -2.63
CA VAL A 277 -12.24 9.10 -2.17
C VAL A 277 -11.10 10.02 -1.75
N LYS A 278 -10.94 11.19 -2.39
CA LYS A 278 -9.89 12.15 -2.03
C LYS A 278 -10.16 12.85 -0.70
N ASN A 279 -11.42 13.15 -0.42
CA ASN A 279 -11.86 13.93 0.74
C ASN A 279 -12.10 13.09 2.00
N GLU A 280 -12.18 11.75 1.90
CA GLU A 280 -12.10 10.82 3.05
C GLU A 280 -10.67 10.66 3.60
#